data_AF-A0A832UCV2-F1
#
_entry.id   AF-A0A832UCV2-F1
#
_cell.length_a   1.000
_cell.length_b   1.000
_cell.length_c   1.000
_cell.angle_alpha   90.00
_cell.angle_beta   90.00
_cell.angle_gamma   90.00
#
_symmetry.space_group_name_H-M   'P 1'
#
loop_
_entity.id
_entity.type
_entity.pdbx_description
1 polymer ?
#
loop_
_entity_poly.entity_id
_entity_poly.type
_entity_poly.pdbx_seq_one_letter_code
_entity_poly.pdbx_strand_id
1 'polypeptide(L)'
;MENIKNLVENLYSKDNKFAYENLKLLLTESERSNSVYNYFDRFTDMIEDKNSYIRSRGIILISANAKWDKENKIEKIIDGYLKHIMDEKPITARQCIKVLPDIAKYKPNLVGPIREALIKANAGIYPDTMKSLIYKDIASTLEQIKER
;
A
#
# COMPACT_ATOMS: atom_id res chain seq x y z
N MET A 1 23.85 -3.27 11.83
CA MET A 1 22.83 -2.57 11.01
C MET A 1 22.56 -3.46 9.82
N GLU A 2 21.38 -4.05 9.72
CA GLU A 2 21.04 -4.84 8.53
C GLU A 2 21.09 -3.94 7.30
N ASN A 3 21.65 -4.46 6.21
CA ASN A 3 21.71 -3.72 4.97
C ASN A 3 20.28 -3.61 4.42
N ILE A 4 19.72 -2.40 4.34
CA ILE A 4 18.37 -2.13 3.83
C ILE A 4 18.16 -2.77 2.46
N LYS A 5 19.20 -2.79 1.62
CA LYS A 5 19.16 -3.48 0.32
C LYS A 5 18.78 -4.94 0.49
N ASN A 6 19.40 -5.66 1.43
CA ASN A 6 19.11 -7.07 1.67
C ASN A 6 17.68 -7.26 2.18
N LEU A 7 17.20 -6.37 3.06
CA LEU A 7 15.82 -6.41 3.55
C LEU A 7 14.82 -6.25 2.39
N VAL A 8 15.10 -5.33 1.46
CA VAL A 8 14.28 -5.11 0.26
C VAL A 8 14.30 -6.34 -0.66
N GLU A 9 15.46 -6.94 -0.91
CA GLU A 9 15.54 -8.17 -1.73
C GLU A 9 14.79 -9.35 -1.08
N ASN A 10 14.83 -9.45 0.24
CA ASN A 10 14.14 -10.50 0.99
C ASN A 10 12.61 -10.41 0.89
N LEU A 11 12.04 -9.28 0.43
CA LEU A 11 10.60 -9.14 0.19
C LEU A 11 10.08 -10.08 -0.92
N TYR A 12 10.96 -10.56 -1.80
CA TYR A 12 10.63 -11.51 -2.87
C TYR A 12 10.72 -12.97 -2.42
N SER A 13 11.11 -13.24 -1.16
CA SER A 13 11.26 -14.61 -0.68
C SER A 13 9.95 -15.39 -0.78
N LYS A 14 10.08 -16.65 -1.19
CA LYS A 14 8.98 -17.64 -1.20
C LYS A 14 8.56 -18.02 0.22
N ASP A 15 9.45 -17.87 1.21
CA ASP A 15 9.08 -17.96 2.62
C ASP A 15 8.36 -16.67 3.02
N ASN A 16 7.04 -16.76 3.07
CA ASN A 16 6.18 -15.63 3.39
C ASN A 16 6.36 -15.12 4.82
N LYS A 17 6.74 -15.98 5.77
CA LYS A 17 7.00 -15.56 7.15
C LYS A 17 8.29 -14.76 7.19
N PHE A 18 9.34 -15.27 6.56
CA PHE A 18 10.62 -14.56 6.46
C PHE A 18 10.47 -13.20 5.77
N ALA A 19 9.81 -13.14 4.61
CA ALA A 19 9.57 -11.88 3.91
C ALA A 19 8.71 -10.90 4.71
N TYR A 20 7.75 -11.40 5.51
CA TYR A 20 6.94 -10.56 6.39
C TYR A 20 7.74 -9.97 7.56
N GLU A 21 8.67 -10.72 8.16
CA GLU A 21 9.56 -10.16 9.18
C GLU A 21 10.49 -9.07 8.58
N ASN A 22 10.98 -9.27 7.35
CA ASN A 22 11.74 -8.23 6.64
C ASN A 22 10.89 -6.99 6.34
N LEU A 23 9.61 -7.16 5.96
CA LEU A 23 8.68 -6.04 5.79
C LEU A 23 8.55 -5.21 7.07
N LYS A 24 8.40 -5.84 8.25
CA LYS A 24 8.29 -5.11 9.53
C LYS A 24 9.52 -4.28 9.84
N LEU A 25 10.72 -4.81 9.56
CA LEU A 25 11.97 -4.10 9.75
C LEU A 25 12.04 -2.87 8.85
N LEU A 26 11.64 -3.01 7.58
CA LEU A 26 11.54 -1.90 6.64
C LEU A 26 10.48 -0.86 7.03
N LEU A 27 9.35 -1.28 7.60
CA LEU A 27 8.34 -0.35 8.10
C LEU A 27 8.87 0.46 9.29
N THR A 28 9.55 -0.21 10.22
CA THR A 28 10.20 0.45 11.36
C THR A 28 11.25 1.46 10.88
N GLU A 29 12.01 1.12 9.84
CA GLU A 29 13.00 2.04 9.27
C GLU A 29 12.34 3.20 8.50
N SER A 30 11.26 2.93 7.76
CA SER A 30 10.46 3.96 7.07
C SER A 30 9.87 4.97 8.06
N GLU A 31 9.58 4.55 9.30
CA GLU A 31 9.17 5.47 10.36
C GLU A 31 10.31 6.41 10.79
N ARG A 32 11.56 5.93 10.79
CA ARG A 32 12.71 6.65 11.36
C ARG A 32 13.44 7.53 10.35
N SER A 33 13.55 7.10 9.09
CA SER A 33 14.33 7.81 8.07
C SER A 33 13.79 7.55 6.66
N ASN A 34 14.31 8.32 5.69
CA ASN A 34 14.00 8.16 4.27
C ASN A 34 14.83 7.07 3.57
N SER A 35 15.59 6.28 4.32
CA SER A 35 16.53 5.30 3.76
C SER A 35 15.84 4.21 2.91
N VAL A 36 14.62 3.82 3.28
CA VAL A 36 13.77 2.86 2.55
C VAL A 36 13.16 3.48 1.29
N TYR A 37 12.82 4.77 1.31
CA TYR A 37 12.29 5.50 0.16
C TYR A 37 13.26 5.50 -1.04
N ASN A 38 14.57 5.36 -0.81
CA ASN A 38 15.54 5.20 -1.90
C ASN A 38 15.27 3.97 -2.81
N TYR A 39 14.42 3.04 -2.36
CA TYR A 39 13.99 1.85 -3.11
C TYR A 39 12.56 1.98 -3.65
N PHE A 40 11.98 3.18 -3.71
CA PHE A 40 10.60 3.40 -4.13
C PHE A 40 10.25 2.76 -5.49
N ASP A 41 11.16 2.86 -6.46
CA ASP A 41 10.94 2.31 -7.81
C ASP A 41 10.81 0.79 -7.76
N ARG A 42 11.56 0.13 -6.86
CA ARG A 42 11.41 -1.31 -6.60
C ARG A 42 10.03 -1.66 -6.06
N PHE A 43 9.48 -0.85 -5.16
CA PHE A 43 8.13 -1.08 -4.64
C PHE A 43 7.06 -0.84 -5.71
N THR A 44 7.32 0.07 -6.65
CA THR A 44 6.46 0.28 -7.82
C THR A 44 6.46 -0.96 -8.73
N ASP A 45 7.61 -1.60 -8.95
CA ASP A 45 7.65 -2.88 -9.67
C ASP A 45 6.88 -3.98 -8.91
N MET A 46 6.95 -3.99 -7.58
CA MET A 46 6.28 -5.01 -6.75
C MET A 46 4.77 -5.00 -6.87
N ILE A 47 4.13 -3.83 -7.01
CA ILE A 47 2.67 -3.74 -7.08
C ILE A 47 2.11 -4.33 -8.38
N GLU A 48 2.94 -4.47 -9.42
CA GLU A 48 2.59 -5.12 -10.68
C GLU A 48 2.92 -6.63 -10.71
N ASP A 49 3.45 -7.20 -9.61
CA ASP A 49 3.84 -8.62 -9.57
C ASP A 49 2.61 -9.55 -9.63
N LYS A 50 2.77 -10.67 -10.35
CA LYS A 50 1.74 -11.73 -10.42
C LYS A 50 1.41 -12.33 -9.05
N ASN A 51 2.34 -12.30 -8.10
CA ASN A 51 2.17 -12.79 -6.75
C ASN A 51 1.58 -11.70 -5.83
N SER A 52 0.36 -11.95 -5.37
CA SER A 52 -0.38 -11.03 -4.50
C SER A 52 0.32 -10.70 -3.18
N TYR A 53 1.17 -11.59 -2.66
CA TYR A 53 1.97 -11.30 -1.46
C TYR A 53 3.03 -10.24 -1.73
N ILE A 54 3.68 -10.30 -2.91
CA ILE A 54 4.67 -9.31 -3.34
C ILE A 54 3.96 -7.98 -3.57
N ARG A 55 2.82 -7.97 -4.27
CA ARG A 55 1.99 -6.76 -4.43
C ARG A 55 1.67 -6.11 -3.10
N SER A 56 1.16 -6.90 -2.14
CA SER A 56 0.76 -6.39 -0.82
C SER A 56 1.93 -5.74 -0.09
N ARG A 57 3.15 -6.30 -0.16
CA ARG A 57 4.35 -5.73 0.45
C ARG A 57 4.73 -4.39 -0.21
N GLY A 58 4.69 -4.32 -1.54
CA GLY A 58 4.94 -3.08 -2.29
C GLY A 58 3.95 -1.99 -1.94
N ILE A 59 2.66 -2.31 -1.93
CA ILE A 59 1.54 -1.41 -1.58
C ILE A 59 1.77 -0.77 -0.20
N ILE A 60 2.10 -1.61 0.79
CA ILE A 60 2.32 -1.19 2.18
C ILE A 60 3.55 -0.28 2.28
N LEU A 61 4.67 -0.61 1.60
CA LEU A 61 5.90 0.18 1.65
C LEU A 61 5.80 1.51 0.91
N ILE A 62 5.10 1.57 -0.23
CA ILE A 62 4.80 2.84 -0.91
C ILE A 62 4.06 3.77 0.04
N SER A 63 3.00 3.26 0.69
CA SER A 63 2.20 4.07 1.61
C SER A 63 3.00 4.54 2.83
N ALA A 64 3.73 3.64 3.48
CA ALA A 64 4.54 3.95 4.65
C ALA A 64 5.63 5.01 4.37
N ASN A 65 6.09 5.11 3.13
CA ASN A 65 7.11 6.08 2.70
C ASN A 65 6.53 7.38 2.13
N ALA A 66 5.20 7.58 2.12
CA ALA A 66 4.57 8.78 1.56
C ALA A 66 5.09 10.09 2.18
N LYS A 67 5.45 10.09 3.46
CA LYS A 67 6.04 11.26 4.15
C LYS A 67 7.39 11.70 3.58
N TRP A 68 8.12 10.77 2.97
CA TRP A 68 9.45 11.00 2.40
C TRP A 68 9.42 11.32 0.91
N ASP A 69 8.27 11.14 0.25
CA ASP A 69 8.12 11.36 -1.19
C ASP A 69 8.10 12.85 -1.56
N LYS A 70 9.29 13.46 -1.57
CA LYS A 70 9.51 14.86 -1.99
C LYS A 70 9.52 15.05 -3.51
N GLU A 71 9.69 13.96 -4.26
CA GLU A 71 9.76 13.97 -5.73
C GLU A 71 8.40 13.70 -6.39
N ASN A 72 7.35 13.57 -5.57
CA ASN A 72 5.98 13.29 -6.00
C ASN A 72 5.88 12.04 -6.89
N LYS A 73 6.58 10.97 -6.50
CA LYS A 73 6.52 9.68 -7.17
C LYS A 73 5.16 9.01 -6.98
N ILE A 74 4.51 9.17 -5.83
CA ILE A 74 3.18 8.59 -5.59
C ILE A 74 2.15 9.18 -6.56
N GLU A 75 2.18 10.49 -6.78
CA GLU A 75 1.30 11.18 -7.72
C GLU A 75 1.41 10.60 -9.14
N LYS A 76 2.62 10.20 -9.56
CA LYS A 76 2.86 9.63 -10.90
C LYS A 76 2.28 8.23 -11.06
N ILE A 77 2.14 7.48 -9.97
CA ILE A 77 1.66 6.09 -10.00
C ILE A 77 0.26 5.92 -9.41
N ILE A 78 -0.40 7.00 -8.98
CA ILE A 78 -1.60 6.93 -8.15
C ILE A 78 -2.73 6.13 -8.82
N ASP A 79 -2.93 6.30 -10.13
CA ASP A 79 -3.96 5.57 -10.87
C ASP A 79 -3.69 4.06 -10.91
N GLY A 80 -2.41 3.66 -11.02
CA GLY A 80 -2.00 2.26 -10.93
C GLY A 80 -2.19 1.71 -9.52
N TYR A 81 -1.70 2.46 -8.52
CA TYR A 81 -1.82 2.09 -7.11
C TYR A 81 -3.28 1.86 -6.68
N LEU A 82 -4.18 2.77 -7.06
CA LEU A 82 -5.60 2.71 -6.66
C LEU A 82 -6.36 1.55 -7.32
N LYS A 83 -5.88 0.95 -8.42
CA LYS A 83 -6.47 -0.28 -8.97
C LYS A 83 -6.46 -1.42 -7.94
N HIS A 84 -5.49 -1.44 -7.04
CA HIS A 84 -5.42 -2.46 -6.00
C HIS A 84 -6.49 -2.31 -4.92
N ILE A 85 -7.28 -1.23 -4.89
CA ILE A 85 -8.49 -1.18 -4.04
C ILE A 85 -9.42 -2.36 -4.37
N MET A 86 -9.45 -2.78 -5.63
CA MET A 86 -10.23 -3.93 -6.12
C MET A 86 -9.31 -5.03 -6.70
N ASP A 87 -8.18 -5.29 -6.04
CA ASP A 87 -7.25 -6.36 -6.44
C ASP A 87 -7.94 -7.73 -6.55
N GLU A 88 -7.57 -8.56 -7.53
CA GLU A 88 -8.13 -9.92 -7.67
C GLU A 88 -8.06 -10.76 -6.39
N LYS A 89 -7.09 -10.50 -5.50
CA LYS A 89 -7.02 -11.12 -4.18
C LYS A 89 -7.65 -10.20 -3.13
N PRO A 90 -8.74 -10.63 -2.46
CA PRO A 90 -9.45 -9.79 -1.49
C PRO A 90 -8.56 -9.36 -0.32
N ILE A 91 -7.59 -10.17 0.08
CA ILE A 91 -6.66 -9.79 1.15
C ILE A 91 -5.77 -8.62 0.72
N THR A 92 -5.27 -8.62 -0.52
CA THR A 92 -4.47 -7.52 -1.07
C THR A 92 -5.30 -6.25 -1.21
N ALA A 93 -6.55 -6.38 -1.67
CA ALA A 93 -7.50 -5.26 -1.73
C ALA A 93 -7.67 -4.58 -0.36
N ARG A 94 -7.94 -5.38 0.68
CA ARG A 94 -8.07 -4.88 2.05
C ARG A 94 -6.81 -4.19 2.56
N GLN A 95 -5.62 -4.73 2.24
CA GLN A 95 -4.37 -4.08 2.63
C GLN A 95 -4.21 -2.72 1.96
N CYS A 96 -4.46 -2.63 0.65
CA CYS A 96 -4.44 -1.35 -0.07
C CYS A 96 -5.36 -0.33 0.59
N ILE A 97 -6.63 -0.69 0.80
CA ILE A 97 -7.62 0.21 1.41
C ILE A 97 -7.17 0.73 2.78
N LYS A 98 -6.61 -0.14 3.63
CA LYS A 98 -6.23 0.21 5.00
C LYS A 98 -5.05 1.14 5.11
N VAL A 99 -4.13 1.11 4.14
CA VAL A 99 -2.93 1.96 4.19
C VAL A 99 -3.11 3.31 3.50
N LEU A 100 -4.19 3.52 2.73
CA LEU A 100 -4.47 4.81 2.07
C LEU A 100 -4.49 6.05 3.00
N PRO A 101 -4.91 5.97 4.28
CA PRO A 101 -4.83 7.13 5.18
C PRO A 101 -3.42 7.70 5.32
N ASP A 102 -2.38 6.86 5.26
CA ASP A 102 -0.99 7.32 5.35
C ASP A 102 -0.59 8.16 4.13
N ILE A 103 -0.99 7.75 2.92
CA ILE A 103 -0.79 8.57 1.71
C ILE A 103 -1.54 9.89 1.85
N ALA A 104 -2.83 9.85 2.17
CA ALA A 104 -3.67 11.04 2.27
C ALA A 104 -3.16 12.05 3.32
N LYS A 105 -2.56 11.56 4.41
CA LYS A 105 -1.98 12.38 5.47
C LYS A 105 -0.82 13.25 4.97
N TYR A 106 0.04 12.71 4.11
CA TYR A 106 1.25 13.40 3.65
C TYR A 106 1.11 14.01 2.25
N LYS A 107 0.15 13.53 1.46
CA LYS A 107 -0.16 13.98 0.10
C LYS A 107 -1.60 14.50 0.02
N PRO A 108 -1.89 15.71 0.54
CA PRO A 108 -3.25 16.24 0.62
C PRO A 108 -3.92 16.42 -0.76
N ASN A 109 -3.13 16.65 -1.80
CA ASN A 109 -3.57 16.67 -3.20
C ASN A 109 -4.16 15.33 -3.68
N LEU A 110 -3.84 14.21 -3.03
CA LEU A 110 -4.35 12.88 -3.37
C LEU A 110 -5.61 12.50 -2.60
N VAL A 111 -6.07 13.32 -1.64
CA VAL A 111 -7.30 13.05 -0.85
C VAL A 111 -8.52 12.86 -1.76
N GLY A 112 -8.73 13.76 -2.72
CA GLY A 112 -9.84 13.68 -3.68
C GLY A 112 -9.82 12.38 -4.48
N PRO A 113 -8.74 12.10 -5.25
CA PRO A 113 -8.60 10.86 -6.02
C PRO A 113 -8.77 9.58 -5.18
N ILE A 114 -8.19 9.54 -3.98
CA ILE A 114 -8.29 8.38 -3.08
C ILE A 114 -9.74 8.15 -2.64
N ARG A 115 -10.43 9.21 -2.19
CA ARG A 115 -11.83 9.12 -1.74
C ARG A 115 -12.75 8.73 -2.89
N GLU A 116 -12.57 9.33 -4.05
CA GLU A 116 -13.34 9.01 -5.25
C GLU A 116 -13.21 7.54 -5.63
N ALA A 117 -11.98 6.99 -5.62
CA ALA A 117 -11.74 5.58 -5.91
C ALA A 117 -12.38 4.65 -4.87
N LEU A 118 -12.32 4.99 -3.58
CA LEU A 118 -12.96 4.24 -2.50
C LEU A 118 -14.49 4.25 -2.61
N ILE A 119 -15.10 5.39 -2.94
CA ILE A 119 -16.56 5.51 -3.10
C ILE A 119 -17.04 4.70 -4.31
N LYS A 120 -16.27 4.68 -5.39
CA LYS A 120 -16.59 3.93 -6.61
C LYS A 120 -16.31 2.42 -6.49
N ALA A 121 -15.58 2.00 -5.47
CA ALA A 121 -15.18 0.61 -5.31
C ALA A 121 -16.39 -0.33 -5.11
N ASN A 122 -16.45 -1.39 -5.90
CA ASN A 122 -17.53 -2.38 -5.84
C ASN A 122 -16.98 -3.77 -5.49
N ALA A 123 -17.08 -4.12 -4.21
CA ALA A 123 -16.64 -5.41 -3.68
C ALA A 123 -17.56 -6.60 -4.06
N GLY A 124 -18.54 -6.41 -4.96
CA GLY A 124 -19.42 -7.47 -5.47
C GLY A 124 -18.71 -8.60 -6.22
N ILE A 125 -17.43 -8.43 -6.56
CA ILE A 125 -16.58 -9.45 -7.19
C ILE A 125 -16.09 -10.54 -6.21
N TYR A 126 -16.23 -10.32 -4.89
CA TYR A 126 -15.73 -11.23 -3.87
C TYR A 126 -16.86 -12.03 -3.19
N PRO A 127 -16.55 -13.18 -2.57
CA PRO A 127 -17.50 -13.88 -1.70
C PRO A 127 -18.02 -12.99 -0.57
N ASP A 128 -19.26 -13.23 -0.13
CA ASP A 128 -19.95 -12.37 0.85
C ASP A 128 -19.16 -12.12 2.14
N THR A 129 -18.42 -13.14 2.61
CA THR A 129 -17.56 -13.03 3.80
C THR A 129 -16.45 -12.00 3.63
N MET A 130 -15.86 -11.90 2.44
CA MET A 130 -14.82 -10.91 2.12
C MET A 130 -15.40 -9.56 1.74
N LYS A 131 -16.52 -9.55 1.01
CA LYS A 131 -17.26 -8.35 0.61
C LYS A 131 -17.62 -7.48 1.81
N SER A 132 -18.18 -8.08 2.87
CA SER A 132 -18.53 -7.36 4.10
C SER A 132 -17.32 -6.71 4.77
N LEU A 133 -16.19 -7.44 4.84
CA LEU A 133 -14.95 -6.92 5.41
C LEU A 133 -14.37 -5.77 4.59
N ILE A 134 -14.43 -5.85 3.27
CA ILE A 134 -13.94 -4.80 2.37
C ILE A 134 -14.77 -3.53 2.51
N TYR A 135 -16.10 -3.61 2.52
CA TYR A 135 -16.92 -2.41 2.75
C TYR A 135 -16.69 -1.79 4.12
N LYS A 136 -16.48 -2.61 5.16
CA LYS A 136 -16.10 -2.10 6.49
C LYS A 136 -14.76 -1.37 6.45
N ASP A 137 -13.77 -1.95 5.77
CA ASP A 137 -12.45 -1.33 5.62
C ASP A 137 -12.56 -0.01 4.81
N ILE A 138 -13.36 0.04 3.73
CA ILE A 138 -13.61 1.25 2.94
C ILE A 138 -14.23 2.35 3.81
N ALA A 139 -15.32 2.04 4.54
CA ALA A 139 -16.00 3.00 5.38
C ALA A 139 -15.05 3.58 6.45
N SER A 140 -14.29 2.72 7.12
CA SER A 140 -13.30 3.14 8.13
C SER A 140 -12.17 3.98 7.54
N THR A 141 -11.71 3.67 6.33
CA THR A 141 -10.69 4.49 5.63
C THR A 141 -11.26 5.85 5.23
N LEU A 142 -12.49 5.91 4.72
CA LEU A 142 -13.14 7.18 4.37
C LEU A 142 -13.37 8.09 5.59
N GLU A 143 -13.65 7.53 6.76
CA GLU A 143 -13.76 8.28 8.02
C GLU A 143 -12.42 8.89 8.46
N GLN A 144 -11.32 8.18 8.23
CA GLN A 144 -9.97 8.66 8.57
C GLN A 144 -9.47 9.73 7.58
N ILE A 145 -9.89 9.66 6.32
CA ILE A 145 -9.52 10.61 5.28
C ILE A 145 -10.59 11.71 5.21
N LYS A 146 -10.42 12.75 6.01
CA LYS A 146 -11.33 13.92 6.02
C LYS A 146 -11.21 14.70 4.71
N GLU A 147 -12.35 15.09 4.15
CA GLU A 147 -12.41 16.22 3.22
C GLU A 147 -12.01 17.49 3.99
N ARG A 148 -11.15 18.31 3.38
CA ARG A 148 -10.78 19.63 3.90
C ARG A 148 -11.70 20.69 3.31
#